data_AF-A0A8T1WJQ3-F1
#
_entry.id   AF-A0A8T1WJQ3-F1
#
_cell.length_a   1.000
_cell.length_b   1.000
_cell.length_c   1.000
_cell.angle_alpha   90.00
_cell.angle_beta   90.00
_cell.angle_gamma   90.00
#
_symmetry.space_group_name_H-M   'P 1'
#
loop_
_entity.id
_entity.type
_entity.pdbx_description
1 polymer ?
#
loop_
_entity_poly.entity_id
_entity_poly.type
_entity_poly.pdbx_seq_one_letter_code
_entity_poly.pdbx_strand_id
1 'polypeptide(L)'
;MRPYYILLLTLALIFAISNAAVAAPATNSLTVADNEESTKRSLRSTAADDEEERFLGLGKVTSKVTEKLRLMKMRRAASKEMKAKAAEAAKAAKVAKAAEKAKAAEAAKAAKAAKAAEKAKAAEAAKAAKAAEKAAKAQSAAAKKAAIQKEKENRLVNGWLDEMRDPNKVHKDLGLTKLGDKAKDSPLNALYQRYEEAYRLKMRARVNGVNV
;
A
#
# COMPACT_ATOMS: atom_id res chain seq x y z
N MET A 1 -9.12 -29.56 16.90
CA MET A 1 -9.15 -28.31 16.11
C MET A 1 -8.13 -28.43 14.98
N ARG A 2 -8.54 -28.35 13.71
CA ARG A 2 -7.61 -28.57 12.58
C ARG A 2 -6.68 -27.34 12.43
N PRO A 3 -5.35 -27.52 12.33
CA PRO A 3 -4.38 -26.41 12.33
C PRO A 3 -4.59 -25.42 11.18
N TYR A 4 -5.24 -25.85 10.10
CA TYR A 4 -5.60 -25.01 8.96
C TYR A 4 -6.58 -23.88 9.29
N TYR A 5 -7.44 -24.04 10.30
CA TYR A 5 -8.36 -22.97 10.69
C TYR A 5 -7.62 -21.79 11.34
N ILE A 6 -6.55 -22.06 12.10
CA ILE A 6 -5.75 -21.01 12.74
C ILE A 6 -5.01 -20.21 11.66
N LEU A 7 -4.41 -20.90 10.68
CA LEU A 7 -3.75 -20.25 9.54
C LEU A 7 -4.70 -19.36 8.73
N LEU A 8 -5.89 -19.86 8.39
CA LEU A 8 -6.90 -19.08 7.67
C LEU A 8 -7.37 -17.87 8.46
N LEU A 9 -7.57 -18.02 9.78
CA LEU A 9 -7.99 -16.93 10.65
C LEU A 9 -6.92 -15.83 10.75
N THR A 10 -5.65 -16.22 10.89
CA THR A 10 -4.52 -15.25 10.92
C THR A 10 -4.36 -14.51 9.59
N LEU A 11 -4.55 -15.19 8.46
CA LEU A 11 -4.44 -14.57 7.14
C LEU A 11 -5.58 -13.57 6.89
N ALA A 12 -6.80 -13.92 7.31
CA ALA A 12 -7.96 -13.02 7.23
C ALA A 12 -7.78 -11.76 8.09
N LEU A 13 -7.21 -11.91 9.29
CA LEU A 13 -6.93 -10.78 10.19
C LEU A 13 -5.91 -9.80 9.58
N ILE A 14 -4.81 -10.32 8.99
CA ILE A 14 -3.78 -9.49 8.34
C ILE A 14 -4.37 -8.74 7.14
N PHE A 15 -5.25 -9.38 6.37
CA PHE A 15 -5.89 -8.76 5.21
C PHE A 15 -6.87 -7.64 5.61
N ALA A 16 -7.62 -7.82 6.71
CA ALA A 16 -8.53 -6.80 7.23
C ALA A 16 -7.78 -5.55 7.72
N ILE A 17 -6.65 -5.73 8.42
CA ILE A 17 -5.83 -4.61 8.93
C ILE A 17 -5.20 -3.82 7.77
N SER A 18 -4.79 -4.51 6.70
CA SER A 18 -4.13 -3.88 5.55
C SER A 18 -5.06 -2.95 4.75
N ASN A 19 -6.37 -3.22 4.71
CA ASN A 19 -7.33 -2.34 4.02
C ASN A 19 -7.75 -1.12 4.85
N ALA A 20 -7.67 -1.18 6.19
CA ALA A 20 -8.01 -0.05 7.05
C ALA A 20 -7.00 1.11 6.92
N ALA A 21 -5.73 0.83 6.57
CA ALA A 21 -4.69 1.85 6.40
C ALA A 21 -4.84 2.67 5.09
N VAL A 22 -5.62 2.19 4.12
CA VAL A 22 -5.83 2.86 2.81
C VAL A 22 -7.06 3.78 2.83
N ALA A 23 -7.92 3.68 3.85
CA ALA A 23 -9.13 4.49 4.01
C ALA A 23 -9.02 5.54 5.14
N ALA A 24 -7.81 5.93 5.53
CA ALA A 24 -7.63 7.13 6.35
C ALA A 24 -7.66 8.36 5.44
N PRO A 25 -8.63 9.27 5.57
CA PRO A 25 -8.58 10.54 4.86
C PRO A 25 -7.38 11.33 5.39
N ALA A 26 -6.37 11.50 4.53
CA ALA A 26 -5.27 12.42 4.77
C ALA A 26 -5.80 13.87 4.70
N THR A 27 -6.49 14.30 5.74
CA THR A 27 -6.74 15.72 6.02
C THR A 27 -5.47 16.32 6.63
N ASN A 28 -4.44 16.48 5.79
CA ASN A 28 -3.35 17.42 6.08
C ASN A 28 -3.59 18.66 5.22
N SER A 29 -4.67 19.37 5.50
CA SER A 29 -4.81 20.77 5.14
C SER A 29 -4.00 21.58 6.14
N LEU A 30 -2.69 21.71 5.87
CA LEU A 30 -1.90 22.75 6.49
C LEU A 30 -2.30 24.07 5.82
N THR A 31 -3.34 24.69 6.37
CA THR A 31 -3.66 26.10 6.17
C THR A 31 -2.50 26.91 6.73
N VAL A 32 -1.58 27.33 5.85
CA VAL A 32 -0.63 28.37 6.19
C VAL A 32 -1.40 29.69 6.23
N ALA A 33 -1.75 30.02 7.47
CA ALA A 33 -1.95 31.32 8.08
C ALA A 33 -1.88 32.54 7.16
N ASP A 34 -2.99 33.28 7.20
CA ASP A 34 -3.08 34.73 7.33
C ASP A 34 -1.77 35.52 7.30
N ASN A 35 -1.69 36.44 6.34
CA ASN A 35 -1.00 37.70 6.54
C ASN A 35 -1.79 38.84 5.87
N GLU A 36 -2.98 39.09 6.41
CA GLU A 36 -3.56 40.44 6.38
C GLU A 36 -2.86 41.25 7.47
N GLU A 37 -1.91 42.11 7.10
CA GLU A 37 -1.62 43.26 7.94
C GLU A 37 -1.13 44.46 7.12
N SER A 38 -1.97 45.49 7.14
CA SER A 38 -1.51 46.86 7.39
C SER A 38 -0.53 47.48 6.38
N THR A 39 -1.07 48.18 5.38
CA THR A 39 -0.48 49.48 4.97
C THR A 39 -1.53 50.48 4.50
N LYS A 40 -2.44 50.83 5.42
CA LYS A 40 -3.08 52.15 5.45
C LYS A 40 -2.16 53.09 6.24
N ARG A 41 -1.35 53.92 5.58
CA ARG A 41 -0.59 55.08 6.13
C ARG A 41 -0.07 55.84 4.91
N SER A 42 -0.21 57.15 4.71
CA SER A 42 -0.76 58.25 5.48
C SER A 42 -0.89 59.40 4.48
N LEU A 43 -2.11 59.87 4.22
CA LEU A 43 -2.34 61.21 3.68
C LEU A 43 -1.93 62.21 4.77
N ARG A 44 -0.83 62.93 4.58
CA ARG A 44 -0.57 64.19 5.29
C ARG A 44 -0.07 65.24 4.29
N SER A 45 -1.02 66.07 3.90
CA SER A 45 -0.84 67.46 3.50
C SER A 45 -0.06 68.19 4.58
N THR A 46 1.07 68.80 4.21
CA THR A 46 1.63 69.94 4.94
C THR A 46 1.52 71.13 4.01
N ALA A 47 0.51 71.95 4.29
CA ALA A 47 0.52 73.36 3.94
C ALA A 47 1.60 74.00 4.82
N ALA A 48 2.59 74.62 4.19
CA ALA A 48 3.42 75.63 4.82
C ALA A 48 3.27 76.86 3.94
N ASP A 49 2.54 77.83 4.49
CA ASP A 49 2.74 79.25 4.21
C ASP A 49 4.23 79.57 4.21
N ASP A 50 4.67 80.23 3.14
CA ASP A 50 5.76 81.20 3.23
C ASP A 50 5.31 82.39 2.39
N GLU A 51 4.77 83.37 3.11
CA GLU A 51 4.52 84.70 2.63
C GLU A 51 5.84 85.43 2.33
N GLU A 52 5.70 86.46 1.48
CA GLU A 52 6.63 87.56 1.27
C GLU A 52 7.88 87.28 0.42
N GLU A 53 7.83 87.71 -0.85
CA GLU A 53 8.80 88.71 -1.31
C GLU A 53 8.27 89.45 -2.55
N ARG A 54 7.82 90.68 -2.31
CA ARG A 54 7.61 91.71 -3.33
C ARG A 54 8.98 92.11 -3.90
N PHE A 55 9.43 91.44 -4.97
CA PHE A 55 10.63 91.89 -5.71
C PHE A 55 10.34 92.20 -7.18
N LEU A 56 10.03 93.49 -7.40
CA LEU A 56 10.27 94.34 -8.56
C LEU A 56 10.57 93.65 -9.92
N GLY A 57 9.56 93.60 -10.79
CA GLY A 57 9.62 94.30 -12.08
C GLY A 57 10.50 93.81 -13.23
N LEU A 58 11.31 92.74 -13.11
CA LEU A 58 12.12 92.20 -14.23
C LEU A 58 11.98 90.66 -14.46
N GLY A 59 11.06 89.98 -13.74
CA GLY A 59 11.02 88.51 -13.60
C GLY A 59 10.20 87.67 -14.60
N LYS A 60 9.63 88.25 -15.68
CA LYS A 60 8.75 87.49 -16.60
C LYS A 60 9.47 86.63 -17.64
N VAL A 61 10.74 86.91 -17.93
CA VAL A 61 11.51 86.18 -18.96
C VAL A 61 12.42 85.12 -18.33
N THR A 62 12.98 85.38 -17.16
CA THR A 62 13.82 84.42 -16.41
C THR A 62 13.01 83.31 -15.75
N SER A 63 11.78 83.59 -15.27
CA SER A 63 10.88 82.59 -14.68
C SER A 63 10.50 81.49 -15.67
N LYS A 64 10.07 81.84 -16.90
CA LYS A 64 9.74 80.85 -17.95
C LYS A 64 10.91 79.94 -18.31
N VAL A 65 12.14 80.47 -18.33
CA VAL A 65 13.34 79.68 -18.63
C VAL A 65 13.68 78.72 -17.48
N THR A 66 13.61 79.19 -16.23
CA THR A 66 13.86 78.35 -15.05
C THR A 66 12.79 77.26 -14.87
N GLU A 67 11.54 77.55 -15.21
CA GLU A 67 10.42 76.62 -15.16
C GLU A 67 10.53 75.52 -16.24
N LYS A 68 10.89 75.89 -17.48
CA LYS A 68 11.22 74.93 -18.55
C LYS A 68 12.37 74.00 -18.16
N LEU A 69 13.40 74.54 -17.50
CA LEU A 69 14.56 73.77 -17.06
C LEU A 69 14.18 72.77 -15.95
N ARG A 70 13.35 73.17 -14.98
CA ARG A 70 12.78 72.27 -13.95
C ARG A 70 11.93 71.17 -14.59
N LEU A 71 11.06 71.52 -15.53
CA LEU A 71 10.22 70.55 -16.25
C LEU A 71 11.05 69.51 -17.01
N MET A 72 12.13 69.95 -17.67
CA MET A 72 13.04 69.07 -18.40
C MET A 72 13.79 68.11 -17.46
N LYS A 73 14.24 68.60 -16.29
CA LYS A 73 14.87 67.77 -15.26
C LYS A 73 13.92 66.72 -14.71
N MET A 74 12.67 67.09 -14.40
CA MET A 74 11.64 66.13 -13.96
C MET A 74 11.33 65.08 -15.03
N ARG A 75 11.19 65.48 -16.30
CA ARG A 75 10.99 64.52 -17.41
C ARG A 75 12.15 63.55 -17.58
N ARG A 76 13.40 64.01 -17.44
CA ARG A 76 14.57 63.11 -17.51
C ARG A 76 14.64 62.15 -16.32
N ALA A 77 14.32 62.61 -15.10
CA ALA A 77 14.26 61.77 -13.92
C ALA A 77 13.17 60.69 -14.05
N ALA A 78 11.95 61.09 -14.44
CA ALA A 78 10.84 60.18 -14.66
C ALA A 78 11.12 59.16 -15.80
N SER A 79 11.79 59.59 -16.88
CA SER A 79 12.18 58.69 -17.97
C SER A 79 13.23 57.66 -17.54
N LYS A 80 14.18 58.05 -16.66
CA LYS A 80 15.15 57.11 -16.07
C LYS A 80 14.47 56.11 -15.14
N GLU A 81 13.55 56.53 -14.28
CA GLU A 81 12.79 55.63 -13.41
C GLU A 81 11.91 54.66 -14.21
N MET A 82 11.21 55.15 -15.24
CA MET A 82 10.40 54.30 -16.13
C MET A 82 11.26 53.23 -16.81
N LYS A 83 12.46 53.58 -17.30
CA LYS A 83 13.40 52.62 -17.89
C LYS A 83 13.96 51.63 -16.86
N ALA A 84 14.25 52.07 -15.64
CA ALA A 84 14.72 51.19 -14.57
C ALA A 84 13.64 50.17 -14.17
N LYS A 85 12.38 50.62 -13.98
CA LYS A 85 11.24 49.73 -13.69
C LYS A 85 10.93 48.76 -14.83
N ALA A 86 11.04 49.21 -16.09
CA ALA A 86 10.87 48.33 -17.24
C ALA A 86 11.97 47.25 -17.33
N ALA A 87 13.22 47.59 -17.00
CA ALA A 87 14.33 46.64 -16.98
C ALA A 87 14.20 45.61 -15.85
N GLU A 88 13.69 46.01 -14.69
CA GLU A 88 13.42 45.12 -13.55
C GLU A 88 12.26 44.15 -13.85
N ALA A 89 11.17 44.66 -14.43
CA ALA A 89 10.05 43.83 -14.87
C ALA A 89 10.46 42.79 -15.93
N ALA A 90 11.36 43.16 -16.85
CA ALA A 90 11.89 42.24 -17.86
C ALA A 90 12.77 41.12 -17.26
N LYS A 91 13.53 41.41 -16.18
CA LYS A 91 14.30 40.39 -15.45
C LYS A 91 13.38 39.44 -14.67
N ALA A 92 12.36 39.96 -14.00
CA ALA A 92 11.37 39.15 -13.29
C ALA A 92 10.63 38.19 -14.25
N ALA A 93 10.25 38.66 -15.44
CA ALA A 93 9.58 37.82 -16.45
C ALA A 93 10.47 36.67 -16.99
N LYS A 94 11.78 36.89 -17.12
CA LYS A 94 12.72 35.82 -17.51
C LYS A 94 12.90 34.77 -16.41
N VAL A 95 12.94 35.19 -15.15
CA VAL A 95 13.04 34.25 -14.00
C VAL A 95 11.77 33.41 -13.88
N ALA A 96 10.58 34.00 -14.10
CA ALA A 96 9.32 33.27 -14.09
C ALA A 96 9.24 32.18 -15.18
N LYS A 97 9.65 32.48 -16.43
CA LYS A 97 9.69 31.49 -17.52
C LYS A 97 10.71 30.37 -17.29
N ALA A 98 11.82 30.64 -16.61
CA ALA A 98 12.79 29.62 -16.25
C ALA A 98 12.26 28.67 -15.16
N ALA A 99 11.53 29.21 -14.17
CA ALA A 99 10.92 28.43 -13.09
C ALA A 99 9.79 27.51 -13.60
N GLU A 100 8.99 27.95 -14.57
CA GLU A 100 7.92 27.13 -15.16
C GLU A 100 8.47 25.93 -15.95
N LYS A 101 9.55 26.14 -16.73
CA LYS A 101 10.26 25.05 -17.43
C LYS A 101 10.89 24.04 -16.48
N ALA A 102 11.38 24.47 -15.31
CA ALA A 102 11.94 23.56 -14.31
C ALA A 102 10.87 22.64 -13.69
N LYS A 103 9.68 23.18 -13.36
CA LYS A 103 8.56 22.38 -12.83
C LYS A 103 8.02 21.37 -13.84
N ALA A 104 7.98 21.71 -15.12
CA ALA A 104 7.56 20.77 -16.18
C ALA A 104 8.54 19.59 -16.35
N ALA A 105 9.85 19.81 -16.16
CA ALA A 105 10.86 18.75 -16.28
C ALA A 105 10.84 17.77 -15.09
N GLU A 106 10.50 18.24 -13.89
CA GLU A 106 10.39 17.41 -12.69
C GLU A 106 9.14 16.51 -12.73
N ALA A 107 8.01 17.05 -13.19
CA ALA A 107 6.78 16.27 -13.39
C ALA A 107 6.95 15.13 -14.42
N ALA A 108 7.74 15.36 -15.49
CA ALA A 108 8.03 14.33 -16.49
C ALA A 108 8.91 13.18 -15.96
N LYS A 109 9.81 13.44 -15.01
CA LYS A 109 10.63 12.40 -14.35
C LYS A 109 9.79 11.57 -13.38
N ALA A 110 8.90 12.20 -12.62
CA ALA A 110 7.98 11.50 -11.72
C ALA A 110 7.04 10.54 -12.48
N ALA A 111 6.51 10.96 -13.64
CA ALA A 111 5.63 10.12 -14.47
C ALA A 111 6.34 8.86 -15.05
N LYS A 112 7.63 8.95 -15.40
CA LYS A 112 8.40 7.79 -15.87
C LYS A 112 8.73 6.81 -14.74
N ALA A 113 8.99 7.30 -13.52
CA ALA A 113 9.22 6.45 -12.35
C ALA A 113 7.96 5.66 -11.95
N ALA A 114 6.78 6.27 -12.03
CA ALA A 114 5.51 5.60 -11.72
C ALA A 114 5.21 4.42 -12.66
N LYS A 115 5.42 4.57 -13.98
CA LYS A 115 5.20 3.48 -14.95
C LYS A 115 6.19 2.31 -14.80
N ALA A 116 7.40 2.57 -14.31
CA ALA A 116 8.37 1.50 -14.03
C ALA A 116 7.98 0.67 -12.79
N ALA A 117 7.44 1.31 -11.76
CA ALA A 117 6.98 0.65 -10.54
C ALA A 117 5.76 -0.26 -10.77
N GLU A 118 4.84 0.13 -11.64
CA GLU A 118 3.66 -0.68 -12.00
C GLU A 118 4.04 -1.96 -12.76
N LYS A 119 5.02 -1.87 -13.66
CA LYS A 119 5.52 -3.02 -14.43
C LYS A 119 6.27 -4.04 -13.55
N ALA A 120 6.91 -3.59 -12.47
CA ALA A 120 7.55 -4.46 -11.50
C ALA A 120 6.54 -5.26 -10.67
N LYS A 121 5.44 -4.64 -10.23
CA LYS A 121 4.37 -5.31 -9.47
C LYS A 121 3.66 -6.40 -10.29
N ALA A 122 3.47 -6.19 -11.59
CA ALA A 122 2.86 -7.19 -12.47
C ALA A 122 3.73 -8.46 -12.63
N ALA A 123 5.05 -8.31 -12.66
CA ALA A 123 5.98 -9.44 -12.80
C ALA A 123 6.05 -10.31 -11.53
N GLU A 124 5.92 -9.70 -10.35
CA GLU A 124 5.89 -10.40 -9.07
C GLU A 124 4.59 -11.21 -8.89
N ALA A 125 3.44 -10.61 -9.25
CA ALA A 125 2.14 -11.29 -9.23
C ALA A 125 2.12 -12.54 -10.13
N ALA A 126 2.74 -12.47 -11.32
CA ALA A 126 2.82 -13.62 -12.23
C ALA A 126 3.68 -14.77 -11.68
N LYS A 127 4.73 -14.48 -10.92
CA LYS A 127 5.55 -15.51 -10.24
C LYS A 127 4.79 -16.15 -9.08
N ALA A 128 4.05 -15.37 -8.31
CA ALA A 128 3.21 -15.86 -7.22
C ALA A 128 2.10 -16.80 -7.73
N ALA A 129 1.43 -16.45 -8.84
CA ALA A 129 0.40 -17.30 -9.45
C ALA A 129 0.93 -18.68 -9.88
N LYS A 130 2.10 -18.73 -10.53
CA LYS A 130 2.75 -20.00 -10.94
C LYS A 130 3.18 -20.85 -9.74
N ALA A 131 3.58 -20.23 -8.64
CA ALA A 131 3.92 -20.94 -7.41
C ALA A 131 2.67 -21.54 -6.74
N ALA A 132 1.56 -20.78 -6.69
CA ALA A 132 0.28 -21.26 -6.15
C ALA A 132 -0.28 -22.45 -6.95
N GLU A 133 -0.20 -22.40 -8.29
CA GLU A 133 -0.67 -23.51 -9.14
C GLU A 133 0.14 -24.80 -8.89
N LYS A 134 1.47 -24.70 -8.74
CA LYS A 134 2.32 -25.85 -8.41
C LYS A 134 1.98 -26.43 -7.03
N ALA A 135 1.74 -25.57 -6.03
CA ALA A 135 1.34 -26.01 -4.70
C ALA A 135 -0.02 -26.73 -4.71
N ALA A 136 -1.01 -26.22 -5.45
CA ALA A 136 -2.31 -26.86 -5.60
C ALA A 136 -2.22 -28.24 -6.28
N LYS A 137 -1.38 -28.37 -7.32
CA LYS A 137 -1.12 -29.67 -7.97
C LYS A 137 -0.44 -30.67 -7.02
N ALA A 138 0.53 -30.22 -6.22
CA ALA A 138 1.18 -31.08 -5.22
C ALA A 138 0.21 -31.56 -4.11
N GLN A 139 -0.63 -30.66 -3.59
CA GLN A 139 -1.62 -31.00 -2.57
C GLN A 139 -2.66 -32.00 -3.09
N SER A 140 -3.17 -31.78 -4.31
CA SER A 140 -4.14 -32.71 -4.91
C SER A 140 -3.54 -34.09 -5.20
N ALA A 141 -2.27 -34.17 -5.61
CA ALA A 141 -1.58 -35.45 -5.78
C ALA A 141 -1.37 -36.19 -4.45
N ALA A 142 -0.99 -35.48 -3.38
CA ALA A 142 -0.84 -36.06 -2.06
C ALA A 142 -2.18 -36.56 -1.49
N ALA A 143 -3.26 -35.78 -1.66
CA ALA A 143 -4.60 -36.15 -1.25
C ALA A 143 -5.10 -37.42 -1.98
N LYS A 144 -4.87 -37.52 -3.29
CA LYS A 144 -5.22 -38.71 -4.08
C LYS A 144 -4.49 -39.96 -3.58
N LYS A 145 -3.18 -39.86 -3.31
CA LYS A 145 -2.40 -40.99 -2.76
C LYS A 145 -2.92 -41.42 -1.38
N ALA A 146 -3.22 -40.45 -0.51
CA ALA A 146 -3.78 -40.73 0.80
C ALA A 146 -5.17 -41.38 0.72
N ALA A 147 -6.02 -40.98 -0.23
CA ALA A 147 -7.33 -41.59 -0.45
C ALA A 147 -7.21 -43.05 -0.92
N ILE A 148 -6.35 -43.32 -1.91
CA ILE A 148 -6.07 -44.68 -2.39
C ILE A 148 -5.53 -45.57 -1.27
N GLN A 149 -4.63 -45.03 -0.44
CA GLN A 149 -4.07 -45.76 0.69
C GLN A 149 -5.15 -46.14 1.71
N LYS A 150 -6.01 -45.18 2.09
CA LYS A 150 -7.16 -45.44 2.98
C LYS A 150 -8.14 -46.45 2.40
N GLU A 151 -8.38 -46.43 1.09
CA GLU A 151 -9.26 -47.39 0.44
C GLU A 151 -8.67 -48.81 0.51
N LYS A 152 -7.36 -48.97 0.27
CA LYS A 152 -6.66 -50.26 0.43
C LYS A 152 -6.72 -50.77 1.87
N GLU A 153 -6.50 -49.90 2.84
CA GLU A 153 -6.63 -50.23 4.26
C GLU A 153 -8.05 -50.69 4.61
N ASN A 154 -9.08 -49.99 4.12
CA ASN A 154 -10.48 -50.40 4.31
C ASN A 154 -10.75 -51.78 3.69
N ARG A 155 -10.24 -52.05 2.48
CA ARG A 155 -10.40 -53.35 1.82
C ARG A 155 -9.74 -54.48 2.61
N LEU A 156 -8.55 -54.24 3.17
CA LEU A 156 -7.87 -55.20 4.04
C LEU A 156 -8.66 -55.50 5.30
N VAL A 157 -9.12 -54.45 6.00
CA VAL A 157 -9.93 -54.58 7.21
C VAL A 157 -11.23 -55.34 6.92
N ASN A 158 -11.94 -54.99 5.86
CA ASN A 158 -13.17 -55.68 5.47
C ASN A 158 -12.91 -57.15 5.15
N GLY A 159 -11.85 -57.46 4.39
CA GLY A 159 -11.47 -58.85 4.11
C GLY A 159 -11.21 -59.66 5.38
N TRP A 160 -10.50 -59.09 6.35
CA TRP A 160 -10.28 -59.75 7.65
C TRP A 160 -11.55 -59.91 8.48
N LEU A 161 -12.51 -58.99 8.35
CA LEU A 161 -13.81 -59.06 9.04
C LEU A 161 -14.72 -60.11 8.39
N ASP A 162 -14.66 -60.27 7.08
CA ASP A 162 -15.45 -61.26 6.34
C ASP A 162 -14.96 -62.68 6.61
N GLU A 163 -13.64 -62.85 6.67
CA GLU A 163 -13.00 -64.10 7.11
C GLU A 163 -13.13 -64.34 8.63
N MET A 164 -13.61 -63.36 9.40
CA MET A 164 -13.67 -63.41 10.87
C MET A 164 -12.32 -63.82 11.49
N ARG A 165 -11.22 -63.28 10.97
CA ARG A 165 -9.89 -63.58 11.50
C ARG A 165 -9.80 -63.25 13.00
N ASP A 166 -9.00 -64.01 13.72
CA ASP A 166 -8.77 -63.72 15.14
C ASP A 166 -7.91 -62.44 15.27
N PRO A 167 -8.27 -61.48 16.14
CA PRO A 167 -7.48 -60.27 16.36
C PRO A 167 -6.02 -60.54 16.72
N ASN A 168 -5.73 -61.57 17.52
CA ASN A 168 -4.35 -61.91 17.87
C ASN A 168 -3.56 -62.40 16.65
N LYS A 169 -4.22 -63.09 15.71
CA LYS A 169 -3.60 -63.51 14.46
C LYS A 169 -3.31 -62.30 13.57
N VAL A 170 -4.25 -61.37 13.43
CA VAL A 170 -4.04 -60.13 12.67
C VAL A 170 -2.93 -59.27 13.30
N HIS A 171 -2.87 -59.19 14.62
CA HIS A 171 -1.79 -58.49 15.34
C HIS A 171 -0.41 -59.09 15.04
N LYS A 172 -0.30 -60.43 14.97
CA LYS A 172 0.92 -61.14 14.58
C LYS A 172 1.25 -60.96 13.09
N ASP A 173 0.25 -61.06 12.20
CA ASP A 173 0.40 -60.94 10.75
C ASP A 173 0.86 -59.52 10.35
N LEU A 174 0.39 -58.49 11.07
CA LEU A 174 0.88 -57.11 10.95
C LEU A 174 2.30 -56.91 11.51
N GLY A 175 2.88 -57.93 12.13
CA GLY A 175 4.22 -57.89 12.71
C GLY A 175 4.33 -57.05 13.97
N LEU A 176 3.21 -56.62 14.57
CA LEU A 176 3.21 -55.74 15.75
C LEU A 176 3.90 -56.38 16.95
N THR A 177 3.89 -57.71 17.04
CA THR A 177 4.63 -58.46 18.08
C THR A 177 6.14 -58.28 17.99
N LYS A 178 6.69 -58.04 16.79
CA LYS A 178 8.14 -57.80 16.59
C LYS A 178 8.53 -56.37 16.93
N LEU A 179 7.58 -55.43 16.91
CA LEU A 179 7.82 -54.01 17.20
C LEU A 179 7.88 -53.72 18.71
N GLY A 180 7.33 -54.59 19.56
CA GLY A 180 7.31 -54.40 21.01
C GLY A 180 6.66 -53.06 21.40
N ASP A 181 7.31 -52.29 22.27
CA ASP A 181 6.78 -51.00 22.72
C ASP A 181 6.59 -49.98 21.59
N LYS A 182 7.39 -50.05 20.53
CA LYS A 182 7.28 -49.18 19.35
C LYS A 182 6.06 -49.49 18.48
N ALA A 183 5.35 -50.58 18.76
CA ALA A 183 4.12 -50.90 18.03
C ALA A 183 3.09 -49.78 18.19
N LYS A 184 3.01 -49.15 19.36
CA LYS A 184 2.00 -48.11 19.66
C LYS A 184 2.08 -46.89 18.74
N ASP A 185 3.29 -46.53 18.31
CA ASP A 185 3.55 -45.38 17.44
C ASP A 185 3.46 -45.73 15.94
N SER A 186 3.31 -47.01 15.61
CA SER A 186 3.26 -47.47 14.22
C SER A 186 1.89 -47.20 13.59
N PRO A 187 1.83 -46.77 12.31
CA PRO A 187 0.56 -46.67 11.58
C PRO A 187 -0.18 -48.01 11.49
N LEU A 188 0.54 -49.14 11.58
CA LEU A 188 -0.05 -50.48 11.59
C LEU A 188 -0.88 -50.75 12.85
N ASN A 189 -0.54 -50.12 13.98
CA ASN A 189 -1.32 -50.26 15.21
C ASN A 189 -2.66 -49.53 15.11
N ALA A 190 -2.70 -48.35 14.48
CA ALA A 190 -3.97 -47.67 14.20
C ALA A 190 -4.88 -48.50 13.29
N LEU A 191 -4.31 -49.19 12.29
CA LEU A 191 -5.05 -50.12 11.43
C LEU A 191 -5.59 -51.31 12.23
N TYR A 192 -4.78 -51.88 13.12
CA TYR A 192 -5.16 -52.98 13.99
C TYR A 192 -6.31 -52.59 14.95
N GLN A 193 -6.20 -51.44 15.63
CA GLN A 193 -7.25 -50.95 16.53
C GLN A 193 -8.59 -50.80 15.82
N ARG A 194 -8.58 -50.22 14.62
CA ARG A 194 -9.79 -50.05 13.81
C ARG A 194 -10.41 -51.39 13.41
N TYR A 195 -9.58 -52.38 13.10
CA TYR A 195 -10.04 -53.74 12.85
C TYR A 195 -10.63 -54.37 14.11
N GLU A 196 -9.96 -54.27 15.25
CA GLU A 196 -10.40 -54.84 16.53
C GLU A 196 -11.77 -54.27 16.96
N GLU A 197 -11.96 -52.95 16.82
CA GLU A 197 -13.26 -52.30 17.07
C GLU A 197 -14.36 -52.83 16.16
N ALA A 198 -14.10 -52.92 14.86
CA ALA A 198 -15.06 -53.43 13.89
C ALA A 198 -15.38 -54.92 14.12
N TYR A 199 -14.38 -55.71 14.52
CA TYR A 199 -14.54 -57.11 14.88
C TYR A 199 -15.44 -57.28 16.11
N ARG A 200 -15.18 -56.50 17.17
CA ARG A 200 -16.02 -56.49 18.38
C ARG A 200 -17.46 -56.09 18.06
N LEU A 201 -17.66 -55.11 17.18
CA LEU A 201 -18.99 -54.68 16.76
C LEU A 201 -19.73 -55.78 15.99
N LYS A 202 -19.06 -56.43 15.02
CA LYS A 202 -19.61 -57.54 14.24
C LYS A 202 -19.95 -58.75 15.13
N MET A 203 -19.09 -59.05 16.10
CA MET A 203 -19.34 -60.11 17.10
C MET A 203 -20.53 -59.78 17.99
N ARG A 204 -20.61 -58.56 18.51
CA ARG A 204 -21.76 -58.14 19.34
C ARG A 204 -23.07 -58.27 18.57
N ALA A 205 -23.08 -57.88 17.30
CA ALA A 205 -24.29 -57.94 16.50
C ALA A 205 -24.73 -59.38 16.20
N ARG A 206 -23.78 -60.29 15.91
CA ARG A 206 -24.08 -61.73 15.80
C ARG A 206 -24.69 -62.30 17.08
N VAL A 207 -24.12 -61.95 18.24
CA VAL A 207 -24.63 -62.39 19.55
C VAL A 207 -26.05 -61.87 19.79
N ASN A 208 -26.33 -60.64 19.35
CA ASN A 208 -27.65 -60.03 19.46
C ASN A 208 -28.64 -60.45 18.37
N GLY A 209 -28.26 -61.37 17.46
CA GLY A 209 -29.10 -61.80 16.34
C GLY A 209 -29.37 -60.71 15.29
N VAL A 210 -28.61 -59.61 15.30
CA VAL A 210 -28.72 -58.53 14.32
C VAL A 210 -27.77 -58.85 13.16
N ASN A 211 -28.31 -59.13 11.97
CA ASN A 211 -27.50 -59.20 10.76
C ASN A 211 -26.97 -57.80 10.43
N VAL A 212 -25.63 -57.66 10.39
CA VAL A 212 -24.88 -56.43 10.05
C VAL A 212 -24.30 -56.56 8.66
#